data_AF-A0A2N9LTN0-F1
#
_entry.id   AF-A0A2N9LTN0-F1
#
_cell.length_a   1.000
_cell.length_b   1.000
_cell.length_c   1.000
_cell.angle_alpha   90.00
_cell.angle_beta   90.00
_cell.angle_gamma   90.00
#
_symmetry.space_group_name_H-M   'P 1'
#
loop_
_entity.id
_entity.type
_entity.pdbx_description
1 polymer ?
#
loop_
_entity_poly.entity_id
_entity_poly.type
_entity_poly.pdbx_seq_one_letter_code
_entity_poly.pdbx_strand_id
1 'polypeptide(L)'
;MSVSLSSMQLGHIITAVGGLGTAAFGLVDSTKVFWGGVNRIGFGKIKVTVTALTPGTAANGLSQAKIISTLRANWYNGQDLASQKAVAKSLIKLGLNAGNAAAVADAAGVDRTVLQSVATKMTAGTALTSSESDVFARFDLILTAMLDEAYQNGDQRYTNGTRTWAGVFAVLLALAGGWVVKGCGFFEFVGSNDLWRALIAGVLAVPLAPVAKNLSSALVAAVNSMQLLKK
;
A
#
# COMPACT_ATOMS: atom_id res chain seq x y z
N MET A 1 4.54 -43.31 -23.14
CA MET A 1 4.29 -42.27 -22.11
C MET A 1 3.87 -40.99 -22.84
N SER A 2 2.59 -40.87 -23.20
CA SER A 2 2.09 -39.70 -23.93
C SER A 2 1.89 -38.55 -22.96
N VAL A 3 2.93 -37.74 -22.77
CA VAL A 3 2.75 -36.39 -22.22
C VAL A 3 1.91 -35.65 -23.26
N SER A 4 0.62 -35.50 -22.97
CA SER A 4 -0.32 -34.84 -23.87
C SER A 4 0.18 -33.42 -24.17
N LEU A 5 0.31 -33.08 -25.47
CA LEU A 5 0.73 -31.77 -25.99
C LEU A 5 -0.04 -30.59 -25.38
N SER A 6 -1.25 -30.82 -24.88
CA SER A 6 -2.07 -29.84 -24.17
C SER A 6 -1.43 -29.35 -22.87
N SER A 7 -0.64 -30.17 -22.18
CA SER A 7 0.05 -29.80 -20.94
C SER A 7 1.25 -28.87 -21.17
N MET A 8 1.96 -29.02 -22.29
CA MET A 8 3.05 -28.11 -22.69
C MET A 8 2.50 -26.73 -23.08
N GLN A 9 1.42 -26.67 -23.84
CA GLN A 9 0.82 -25.38 -24.23
C GLN A 9 0.30 -24.60 -23.02
N LEU A 10 -0.36 -25.29 -22.07
CA LEU A 10 -0.84 -24.65 -20.85
C LEU A 10 0.34 -24.10 -20.00
N GLY A 11 1.42 -24.87 -19.86
CA GLY A 11 2.64 -24.41 -19.19
C GLY A 11 3.24 -23.16 -19.81
N HIS A 12 3.37 -23.12 -21.13
CA HIS A 12 3.90 -21.95 -21.85
C HIS A 12 3.00 -20.70 -21.69
N ILE A 13 1.67 -20.88 -21.72
CA ILE A 13 0.72 -19.79 -21.48
C ILE A 13 0.83 -19.27 -20.04
N ILE A 14 0.92 -20.16 -19.04
CA ILE A 14 1.08 -19.77 -17.62
C ILE A 14 2.39 -19.02 -17.42
N THR A 15 3.50 -19.51 -17.97
CA THR A 15 4.82 -18.86 -17.87
C THR A 15 4.83 -17.51 -18.58
N ALA A 16 4.22 -17.40 -19.77
CA ALA A 16 4.12 -16.15 -20.50
C ALA A 16 3.27 -15.11 -19.75
N VAL A 17 2.10 -15.50 -19.24
CA VAL A 17 1.22 -14.62 -18.44
C VAL A 17 1.88 -14.21 -17.12
N GLY A 18 2.54 -15.15 -16.43
CA GLY A 18 3.29 -14.87 -15.21
C GLY A 18 4.50 -13.96 -15.43
N GLY A 19 5.22 -14.14 -16.55
CA GLY A 19 6.32 -13.28 -16.97
C GLY A 19 5.87 -11.87 -17.31
N LEU A 20 4.77 -11.74 -18.08
CA LEU A 20 4.16 -10.45 -18.40
C LEU A 20 3.74 -9.68 -17.15
N GLY A 21 3.07 -10.36 -16.20
CA GLY A 21 2.69 -9.76 -14.92
C GLY A 21 3.90 -9.31 -14.10
N THR A 22 4.95 -10.12 -14.04
CA THR A 22 6.20 -9.79 -13.32
C THR A 22 6.90 -8.57 -13.95
N ALA A 23 7.00 -8.53 -15.27
CA ALA A 23 7.57 -7.38 -16.00
C ALA A 23 6.74 -6.11 -15.77
N ALA A 24 5.41 -6.22 -15.77
CA ALA A 24 4.52 -5.10 -15.48
C ALA A 24 4.71 -4.57 -14.05
N PHE A 25 4.83 -5.44 -13.04
CA PHE A 25 5.15 -5.01 -11.67
C PHE A 25 6.57 -4.42 -11.54
N GLY A 26 7.55 -4.93 -12.29
CA GLY A 26 8.88 -4.32 -12.38
C GLY A 26 8.84 -2.90 -12.97
N LEU A 27 8.00 -2.67 -13.98
CA LEU A 27 7.74 -1.34 -14.52
C LEU A 27 7.07 -0.42 -13.49
N VAL A 28 6.09 -0.93 -12.74
CA VAL A 28 5.48 -0.17 -11.64
C VAL A 28 6.54 0.26 -10.62
N ASP A 29 7.47 -0.63 -10.25
CA ASP A 29 8.56 -0.31 -9.33
C ASP A 29 9.49 0.76 -9.92
N SER A 30 9.81 0.69 -11.21
CA SER A 30 10.64 1.70 -11.90
C SER A 30 10.02 3.10 -11.90
N THR A 31 8.69 3.22 -11.75
CA THR A 31 8.04 4.54 -11.63
C THR A 31 8.47 5.32 -10.38
N LYS A 32 9.05 4.65 -9.37
CA LYS A 32 9.55 5.31 -8.15
C LYS A 32 10.61 6.38 -8.45
N VAL A 33 11.42 6.17 -9.51
CA VAL A 33 12.45 7.12 -9.97
C VAL A 33 11.80 8.43 -10.48
N PHE A 34 10.57 8.35 -10.97
CA PHE A 34 9.83 9.50 -11.49
C PHE A 34 8.87 10.04 -10.43
N TRP A 35 9.28 11.12 -9.77
CA TRP A 35 8.47 11.88 -8.80
C TRP A 35 8.01 11.05 -7.58
N GLY A 36 8.68 9.96 -7.22
CA GLY A 36 8.26 9.08 -6.11
C GLY A 36 7.14 8.10 -6.47
N GLY A 37 6.71 8.07 -7.74
CA GLY A 37 5.87 7.02 -8.33
C GLY A 37 4.61 6.62 -7.57
N VAL A 38 4.27 5.33 -7.67
CA VAL A 38 3.14 4.70 -6.97
C VAL A 38 3.19 4.81 -5.44
N ASN A 39 4.35 5.09 -4.84
CA ASN A 39 4.50 5.22 -3.39
C ASN A 39 3.74 6.44 -2.83
N ARG A 40 3.30 7.38 -3.68
CA ARG A 40 2.42 8.48 -3.28
C ARG A 40 0.98 8.07 -3.01
N ILE A 41 0.55 6.93 -3.57
CA ILE A 41 -0.82 6.44 -3.45
C ILE A 41 -1.09 6.05 -1.99
N GLY A 42 -2.28 6.37 -1.49
CA GLY A 42 -2.74 5.95 -0.16
C GLY A 42 -2.48 6.93 0.98
N PHE A 43 -1.46 7.80 0.89
CA PHE A 43 -1.10 8.71 2.00
C PHE A 43 -2.15 9.79 2.33
N GLY A 44 -3.09 10.07 1.43
CA GLY A 44 -4.06 11.16 1.60
C GLY A 44 -4.92 11.06 2.86
N LYS A 45 -5.46 9.87 3.18
CA LYS A 45 -6.30 9.67 4.38
C LYS A 45 -5.48 9.78 5.65
N ILE A 46 -4.26 9.23 5.67
CA ILE A 46 -3.30 9.38 6.77
C ILE A 46 -3.02 10.86 7.03
N LYS A 47 -2.73 11.64 5.98
CA LYS A 47 -2.51 13.09 6.10
C LYS A 47 -3.72 13.79 6.74
N VAL A 48 -4.94 13.51 6.27
CA VAL A 48 -6.17 14.13 6.80
C VAL A 48 -6.37 13.79 8.28
N THR A 49 -6.28 12.51 8.64
CA THR A 49 -6.45 12.06 10.03
C THR A 49 -5.40 12.66 10.96
N VAL A 50 -4.13 12.64 10.57
CA VAL A 50 -3.04 13.22 11.37
C VAL A 50 -3.19 14.74 11.49
N THR A 51 -3.64 15.42 10.43
CA THR A 51 -3.89 16.87 10.47
C THR A 51 -4.97 17.22 11.50
N ALA A 52 -6.05 16.45 11.54
CA ALA A 52 -7.11 16.63 12.53
C ALA A 52 -6.64 16.38 13.97
N LEU A 53 -5.68 15.47 14.16
CA LEU A 53 -5.14 15.07 15.47
C LEU A 53 -3.89 15.87 15.90
N THR A 54 -3.42 16.82 15.09
CA THR A 54 -2.27 17.68 15.41
C THR A 54 -2.55 19.17 15.13
N PRO A 55 -3.71 19.72 15.55
CA PRO A 55 -4.04 21.11 15.30
C PRO A 55 -3.13 22.06 16.11
N GLY A 56 -3.10 23.33 15.71
CA GLY A 56 -2.46 24.39 16.48
C GLY A 56 -0.94 24.50 16.32
N THR A 57 -0.31 25.21 17.25
CA THR A 57 1.12 25.54 17.23
C THR A 57 1.99 24.35 17.61
N ALA A 58 3.22 24.35 17.11
CA ALA A 58 4.20 23.29 17.37
C ALA A 58 4.45 23.12 18.88
N ALA A 59 4.32 21.89 19.38
CA ALA A 59 4.79 21.49 20.70
C ALA A 59 6.19 20.90 20.57
N ASN A 60 7.09 21.18 21.51
CA ASN A 60 8.40 20.50 21.57
C ASN A 60 9.21 20.59 20.25
N GLY A 61 9.08 21.68 19.49
CA GLY A 61 9.71 21.85 18.17
C GLY A 61 9.11 20.99 17.05
N LEU A 62 8.04 20.23 17.36
CA LEU A 62 7.34 19.30 16.50
C LEU A 62 6.08 19.97 15.94
N SER A 63 6.24 20.63 14.79
CA SER A 63 5.09 21.17 14.03
C SER A 63 4.32 20.05 13.34
N GLN A 64 3.03 20.28 13.09
CA GLN A 64 2.21 19.41 12.24
C GLN A 64 2.89 19.09 10.89
N ALA A 65 3.50 20.10 10.26
CA ALA A 65 4.21 19.92 9.01
C ALA A 65 5.38 18.91 9.13
N LYS A 66 6.15 18.97 10.22
CA LYS A 66 7.22 18.01 10.51
C LYS A 66 6.67 16.60 10.75
N ILE A 67 5.59 16.45 11.53
CA ILE A 67 4.94 15.15 11.77
C ILE A 67 4.51 14.54 10.43
N ILE A 68 3.76 15.30 9.63
CA ILE A 68 3.27 14.84 8.32
C ILE A 68 4.44 14.51 7.39
N SER A 69 5.52 15.29 7.40
CA SER A 69 6.70 15.04 6.59
C SER A 69 7.40 13.74 6.98
N THR A 70 7.58 13.48 8.28
CA THR A 70 8.16 12.22 8.78
C THR A 70 7.31 11.02 8.40
N LEU A 71 5.99 11.09 8.62
CA LEU A 71 5.09 10.00 8.26
C LEU A 71 5.04 9.77 6.75
N ARG A 72 5.13 10.83 5.95
CA ARG A 72 5.22 10.71 4.49
C ARG A 72 6.50 10.03 4.05
N ALA A 73 7.64 10.36 4.65
CA ALA A 73 8.92 9.71 4.35
C ALA A 73 8.84 8.21 4.67
N ASN A 74 8.31 7.84 5.84
CA ASN A 74 8.13 6.45 6.24
C ASN A 74 7.19 5.69 5.28
N TRP A 75 6.10 6.32 4.85
CA TRP A 75 5.19 5.77 3.84
C TRP A 75 5.89 5.55 2.51
N TYR A 76 6.65 6.54 2.02
CA TYR A 76 7.34 6.46 0.72
C TYR A 76 8.49 5.46 0.71
N ASN A 77 9.12 5.22 1.85
CA ASN A 77 10.16 4.22 2.03
C ASN A 77 9.60 2.81 2.24
N GLY A 78 8.27 2.63 2.28
CA GLY A 78 7.65 1.31 2.41
C GLY A 78 7.90 0.65 3.77
N GLN A 79 7.97 1.44 4.84
CA GLN A 79 8.10 0.92 6.20
C GLN A 79 6.90 0.02 6.55
N ASP A 80 7.09 -0.95 7.45
CA ASP A 80 6.00 -1.85 7.84
C ASP A 80 4.83 -1.09 8.50
N LEU A 81 3.60 -1.55 8.23
CA LEU A 81 2.38 -0.83 8.62
C LEU A 81 2.25 -0.66 10.14
N ALA A 82 2.66 -1.67 10.91
CA ALA A 82 2.59 -1.66 12.37
C ALA A 82 3.52 -0.59 12.97
N SER A 83 4.76 -0.54 12.47
CA SER A 83 5.75 0.48 12.86
C SER A 83 5.31 1.88 12.46
N GLN A 84 4.75 2.06 11.26
CA GLN A 84 4.22 3.36 10.84
C GLN A 84 3.11 3.87 11.76
N LYS A 85 2.16 3.01 12.15
CA LYS A 85 1.10 3.34 13.10
C LYS A 85 1.66 3.70 14.48
N ALA A 86 2.62 2.93 14.98
CA ALA A 86 3.27 3.19 16.26
C ALA A 86 4.02 4.53 16.27
N VAL A 87 4.76 4.84 15.19
CA VAL A 87 5.45 6.13 15.03
C VAL A 87 4.44 7.28 14.97
N ALA A 88 3.36 7.15 14.19
CA ALA A 88 2.32 8.16 14.11
C ALA A 88 1.68 8.45 15.47
N LYS A 89 1.31 7.40 16.20
CA LYS A 89 0.76 7.49 17.55
C LYS A 89 1.71 8.21 18.50
N SER A 90 2.98 7.82 18.52
CA SER A 90 4.01 8.46 19.36
C SER A 90 4.20 9.94 19.02
N LEU A 91 4.29 10.29 17.73
CA LEU A 91 4.45 11.68 17.30
C LEU A 91 3.24 12.55 17.68
N ILE A 92 2.02 12.03 17.56
CA ILE A 92 0.80 12.74 17.96
C ILE A 92 0.78 12.97 19.47
N LYS A 93 1.11 11.95 20.27
CA LYS A 93 1.18 12.07 21.74
C LYS A 93 2.28 13.03 22.19
N LEU A 94 3.45 13.03 21.53
CA LEU A 94 4.55 13.97 21.79
C LEU A 94 4.20 15.42 21.40
N GLY A 95 3.30 15.60 20.44
CA GLY A 95 2.79 16.89 20.00
C GLY A 95 1.62 17.43 20.83
N LEU A 96 1.07 16.64 21.76
CA LEU A 96 -0.06 17.05 22.60
C LEU A 96 0.40 18.08 23.64
N ASN A 97 -0.29 19.22 23.72
CA ASN A 97 -0.01 20.30 24.66
C ASN A 97 -1.30 21.05 25.03
N ALA A 98 -1.23 21.93 26.02
CA ALA A 98 -2.40 22.67 26.51
C ALA A 98 -3.10 23.52 25.42
N GLY A 99 -2.36 23.99 24.41
CA GLY A 99 -2.88 24.82 23.33
C GLY A 99 -3.59 24.06 22.21
N ASN A 100 -3.35 22.75 22.06
CA ASN A 100 -4.02 21.93 21.05
C ASN A 100 -4.92 20.83 21.61
N ALA A 101 -4.81 20.50 22.90
CA ALA A 101 -5.53 19.38 23.50
C ALA A 101 -7.05 19.47 23.36
N ALA A 102 -7.64 20.67 23.44
CA ALA A 102 -9.09 20.82 23.27
C ALA A 102 -9.55 20.44 21.84
N ALA A 103 -8.81 20.85 20.82
CA ALA A 103 -9.12 20.52 19.44
C ALA A 103 -8.82 19.04 19.11
N VAL A 104 -7.78 18.46 19.73
CA VAL A 104 -7.51 17.02 19.65
C VAL A 104 -8.63 16.21 20.33
N ALA A 105 -9.13 16.67 21.46
CA ALA A 105 -10.24 16.04 22.17
C ALA A 105 -11.50 15.99 21.30
N ASP A 106 -11.76 17.05 20.54
CA ASP A 106 -12.88 17.12 19.59
C ASP A 106 -12.73 16.13 18.45
N ALA A 107 -11.53 16.06 17.87
CA ALA A 107 -11.24 15.11 16.80
C ALA A 107 -11.37 13.66 17.29
N ALA A 108 -11.04 13.39 18.56
CA ALA A 108 -11.10 12.06 19.17
C ALA A 108 -12.41 11.78 19.92
N GLY A 109 -13.35 12.74 20.03
CA GLY A 109 -14.60 12.57 20.78
C GLY A 109 -14.43 12.29 22.27
N VAL A 110 -13.38 12.81 22.91
CA VAL A 110 -13.14 12.69 24.37
C VAL A 110 -13.39 14.02 25.09
N ASP A 111 -13.41 14.00 26.42
CA ASP A 111 -13.64 15.22 27.20
C ASP A 111 -12.53 16.26 26.98
N ARG A 112 -12.91 17.42 26.46
CA ARG A 112 -12.02 18.56 26.17
C ARG A 112 -11.24 19.01 27.40
N THR A 113 -11.95 19.21 28.51
CA THR A 113 -11.40 19.82 29.72
C THR A 113 -10.41 18.87 30.39
N VAL A 114 -10.76 17.59 30.45
CA VAL A 114 -9.90 16.56 31.04
C VAL A 114 -8.66 16.32 30.18
N LEU A 115 -8.79 16.24 28.85
CA LEU A 115 -7.62 16.06 27.98
C LEU A 115 -6.69 17.28 28.01
N GLN A 116 -7.22 18.49 28.16
CA GLN A 116 -6.43 19.70 28.34
C GLN A 116 -5.68 19.70 29.68
N SER A 117 -6.32 19.27 30.77
CA SER A 117 -5.65 19.05 32.07
C SER A 117 -4.53 18.03 31.94
N VAL A 118 -4.80 16.88 31.28
CA VAL A 118 -3.80 15.83 31.00
C VAL A 118 -2.60 16.41 30.26
N ALA A 119 -2.81 17.14 29.17
CA ALA A 119 -1.73 17.72 28.36
C ALA A 119 -0.88 18.73 29.16
N THR A 120 -1.53 19.53 30.01
CA THR A 120 -0.84 20.46 30.91
C THR A 120 0.03 19.71 31.92
N LYS A 121 -0.52 18.67 32.55
CA LYS A 121 0.19 17.85 33.53
C LYS A 121 1.32 17.03 32.93
N MET A 122 1.15 16.51 31.72
CA MET A 122 2.20 15.81 30.97
C MET A 122 3.38 16.74 30.65
N THR A 123 3.09 18.00 30.30
CA THR A 123 4.14 19.01 30.05
C THR A 123 4.86 19.41 31.34
N ALA A 124 4.12 19.50 32.45
CA ALA A 124 4.67 19.84 33.77
C ALA A 124 5.36 18.65 34.48
N GLY A 125 5.30 17.43 33.93
CA GLY A 125 5.84 16.24 34.56
C GLY A 125 5.08 15.80 35.83
N THR A 126 3.84 16.23 36.00
CA THR A 126 3.01 15.91 37.17
C THR A 126 2.16 14.67 36.93
N ALA A 127 1.95 13.87 37.99
CA ALA A 127 1.14 12.66 37.91
C ALA A 127 -0.33 12.96 37.56
N LEU A 128 -0.91 12.08 36.73
CA LEU A 128 -2.34 12.12 36.39
C LEU A 128 -3.17 11.49 37.51
N THR A 129 -4.36 12.03 37.74
CA THR A 129 -5.38 11.40 38.59
C THR A 129 -5.97 10.16 37.91
N SER A 130 -6.70 9.33 38.65
CA SER A 130 -7.37 8.15 38.09
C SER A 130 -8.38 8.50 36.98
N SER A 131 -9.13 9.59 37.15
CA SER A 131 -10.10 10.06 36.15
C SER A 131 -9.42 10.59 34.88
N GLU A 132 -8.32 11.34 35.02
CA GLU A 132 -7.51 11.80 33.89
C GLU A 132 -6.85 10.64 33.14
N SER A 133 -6.41 9.62 33.87
CA SER A 133 -5.81 8.41 33.29
C SER A 133 -6.83 7.60 32.48
N ASP A 134 -8.08 7.50 32.95
CA ASP A 134 -9.17 6.84 32.20
C ASP A 134 -9.48 7.58 30.89
N VAL A 135 -9.63 8.90 30.93
CA VAL A 135 -9.88 9.70 29.71
C VAL A 135 -8.70 9.61 28.75
N PHE A 136 -7.46 9.66 29.26
CA PHE A 136 -6.28 9.51 28.42
C PHE A 136 -6.17 8.12 27.80
N ALA A 137 -6.56 7.06 28.52
CA ALA A 137 -6.62 5.71 27.98
C ALA A 137 -7.68 5.57 26.87
N ARG A 138 -8.86 6.18 27.04
CA ARG A 138 -9.89 6.24 25.98
C ARG A 138 -9.41 7.01 24.76
N PHE A 139 -8.75 8.14 24.97
CA PHE A 139 -8.10 8.89 23.89
C PHE A 139 -7.09 8.02 23.15
N ASP A 140 -6.23 7.30 23.86
CA ASP A 140 -5.20 6.43 23.27
C ASP A 140 -5.81 5.28 22.45
N LEU A 141 -6.93 4.72 22.91
CA LEU A 141 -7.68 3.68 22.19
C LEU A 141 -8.30 4.24 20.90
N ILE A 142 -8.98 5.39 20.98
CA ILE A 142 -9.61 6.04 19.81
C ILE A 142 -8.55 6.48 18.80
N LEU A 143 -7.46 7.07 19.27
CA LEU A 143 -6.30 7.41 18.45
C LEU A 143 -5.78 6.20 17.69
N THR A 144 -5.67 5.05 18.36
CA THR A 144 -5.24 3.80 17.73
C THR A 144 -6.21 3.38 16.64
N ALA A 145 -7.52 3.41 16.91
CA ALA A 145 -8.56 3.05 15.92
C ALA A 145 -8.56 3.99 14.70
N MET A 146 -8.45 5.31 14.90
CA MET A 146 -8.39 6.30 13.83
C MET A 146 -7.16 6.12 12.93
N LEU A 147 -6.00 5.83 13.54
CA LEU A 147 -4.79 5.53 12.80
C LEU A 147 -4.91 4.18 12.07
N ASP A 148 -5.47 3.16 12.71
CA ASP A 148 -5.70 1.86 12.09
C ASP A 148 -6.54 1.98 10.82
N GLU A 149 -7.68 2.65 10.89
CA GLU A 149 -8.55 2.90 9.74
C GLU A 149 -7.80 3.66 8.63
N ALA A 150 -7.12 4.75 8.98
CA ALA A 150 -6.43 5.60 8.02
C ALA A 150 -5.30 4.85 7.28
N TYR A 151 -4.51 4.07 8.02
CA TYR A 151 -3.41 3.29 7.46
C TYR A 151 -3.90 2.08 6.66
N GLN A 152 -4.93 1.37 7.11
CA GLN A 152 -5.53 0.28 6.34
C GLN A 152 -6.16 0.79 5.03
N ASN A 153 -6.87 1.92 5.07
CA ASN A 153 -7.42 2.54 3.86
C ASN A 153 -6.31 2.98 2.90
N GLY A 154 -5.23 3.54 3.44
CA GLY A 154 -4.05 3.90 2.67
C GLY A 154 -3.41 2.70 1.98
N ASP A 155 -3.24 1.60 2.71
CA ASP A 155 -2.64 0.36 2.20
C ASP A 155 -3.51 -0.31 1.12
N GLN A 156 -4.83 -0.34 1.33
CA GLN A 156 -5.76 -0.83 0.32
C GLN A 156 -5.70 0.00 -0.96
N ARG A 157 -5.65 1.34 -0.85
CA ARG A 157 -5.51 2.24 -2.00
C ARG A 157 -4.17 2.05 -2.70
N TYR A 158 -3.08 1.89 -1.95
CA TYR A 158 -1.77 1.61 -2.52
C TYR A 158 -1.75 0.29 -3.28
N THR A 159 -2.28 -0.77 -2.69
CA THR A 159 -2.36 -2.10 -3.33
C THR A 159 -3.23 -2.05 -4.59
N ASN A 160 -4.40 -1.44 -4.51
CA ASN A 160 -5.31 -1.32 -5.66
C ASN A 160 -4.69 -0.44 -6.75
N GLY A 161 -4.11 0.71 -6.40
CA GLY A 161 -3.46 1.61 -7.35
C GLY A 161 -2.25 0.96 -8.02
N THR A 162 -1.42 0.24 -7.27
CA THR A 162 -0.29 -0.52 -7.80
C THR A 162 -0.76 -1.57 -8.79
N ARG A 163 -1.84 -2.30 -8.49
CA ARG A 163 -2.46 -3.26 -9.42
C ARG A 163 -3.03 -2.59 -10.66
N THR A 164 -3.65 -1.42 -10.54
CA THR A 164 -4.14 -0.65 -11.69
C THR A 164 -2.99 -0.25 -12.62
N TRP A 165 -1.90 0.29 -12.07
CA TRP A 165 -0.72 0.64 -12.85
C TRP A 165 -0.05 -0.58 -13.49
N ALA A 166 0.03 -1.70 -12.76
CA ALA A 166 0.49 -2.96 -13.35
C ALA A 166 -0.41 -3.37 -14.51
N GLY A 167 -1.73 -3.18 -14.40
CA GLY A 167 -2.69 -3.47 -15.47
C GLY A 167 -2.40 -2.67 -16.73
N VAL A 168 -2.16 -1.37 -16.57
CA VAL A 168 -1.78 -0.48 -17.69
C VAL A 168 -0.49 -0.96 -18.34
N PHE A 169 0.57 -1.24 -17.56
CA PHE A 169 1.83 -1.72 -18.12
C PHE A 169 1.71 -3.10 -18.77
N ALA A 170 0.90 -4.01 -18.23
CA ALA A 170 0.65 -5.32 -18.82
C ALA A 170 -0.04 -5.21 -20.18
N VAL A 171 -1.02 -4.30 -20.31
CA VAL A 171 -1.65 -4.01 -21.60
C VAL A 171 -0.65 -3.42 -22.59
N LEU A 172 0.16 -2.43 -22.17
CA LEU A 172 1.17 -1.83 -23.04
C LEU A 172 2.21 -2.86 -23.52
N LEU A 173 2.69 -3.73 -22.63
CA LEU A 173 3.63 -4.80 -22.97
C LEU A 173 2.99 -5.86 -23.87
N ALA A 174 1.72 -6.22 -23.66
CA ALA A 174 1.02 -7.16 -24.53
C ALA A 174 0.82 -6.59 -25.94
N LEU A 175 0.50 -5.30 -26.04
CA LEU A 175 0.40 -4.58 -27.33
C LEU A 175 1.76 -4.53 -28.03
N ALA A 176 2.83 -4.17 -27.32
CA ALA A 176 4.18 -4.15 -27.87
C ALA A 176 4.63 -5.55 -28.33
N GLY A 177 4.38 -6.59 -27.53
CA GLY A 177 4.69 -7.98 -27.90
C GLY A 177 3.91 -8.44 -29.13
N GLY A 178 2.61 -8.17 -29.19
CA GLY A 178 1.77 -8.50 -30.35
C GLY A 178 2.21 -7.77 -31.62
N TRP A 179 2.59 -6.50 -31.51
CA TRP A 179 3.12 -5.72 -32.63
C TRP A 179 4.44 -6.29 -33.16
N VAL A 180 5.39 -6.59 -32.26
CA VAL A 180 6.70 -7.18 -32.62
C VAL A 180 6.54 -8.53 -33.30
N VAL A 181 5.64 -9.40 -32.81
CA VAL A 181 5.40 -10.72 -33.40
C VAL A 181 4.77 -10.62 -34.80
N LYS A 182 3.87 -9.65 -35.02
CA LYS A 182 3.22 -9.48 -36.33
C LYS A 182 4.16 -8.87 -37.38
N GLY A 183 5.18 -8.11 -36.96
CA GLY A 183 6.20 -7.55 -37.85
C GLY A 183 5.69 -6.53 -38.88
N CYS A 184 4.53 -5.91 -38.63
CA CYS A 184 3.87 -4.96 -39.54
C CYS A 184 3.91 -3.52 -39.01
N GLY A 185 3.46 -2.55 -39.80
CA GLY A 185 3.35 -1.16 -39.35
C GLY A 185 2.39 -1.02 -38.16
N PHE A 186 2.66 -0.11 -37.21
CA PHE A 186 1.84 0.05 -36.00
C PHE A 186 0.34 0.28 -36.32
N PHE A 187 0.03 1.10 -37.32
CA PHE A 187 -1.35 1.36 -37.74
C PHE A 187 -2.05 0.13 -38.35
N GLU A 188 -1.29 -0.77 -38.97
CA GLU A 188 -1.77 -2.03 -39.55
C GLU A 188 -1.99 -3.11 -38.47
N PHE A 189 -1.23 -3.04 -37.37
CA PHE A 189 -1.49 -3.82 -36.16
C PHE A 189 -2.76 -3.34 -35.44
N VAL A 190 -2.93 -2.02 -35.29
CA VAL A 190 -4.12 -1.42 -34.65
C VAL A 190 -5.41 -1.74 -35.42
N GLY A 191 -5.36 -1.81 -36.76
CA GLY A 191 -6.51 -2.20 -37.59
C GLY A 191 -6.85 -3.69 -37.59
N SER A 192 -6.13 -4.54 -36.84
CA SER A 192 -6.25 -6.00 -36.96
C SER A 192 -6.88 -6.68 -35.75
N ASN A 193 -7.44 -7.87 -35.97
CA ASN A 193 -8.02 -8.71 -34.91
C ASN A 193 -7.01 -9.13 -33.82
N ASP A 194 -5.70 -9.02 -34.09
CA ASP A 194 -4.65 -9.33 -33.12
C ASP A 194 -4.52 -8.26 -32.02
N LEU A 195 -4.96 -7.02 -32.28
CA LEU A 195 -5.07 -5.97 -31.26
C LEU A 195 -6.00 -6.42 -30.13
N TRP A 196 -7.17 -6.95 -30.50
CA TRP A 196 -8.17 -7.40 -29.53
C TRP A 196 -7.65 -8.56 -28.67
N ARG A 197 -6.91 -9.49 -29.27
CA ARG A 197 -6.25 -10.60 -28.56
C ARG A 197 -5.18 -10.10 -27.59
N ALA A 198 -4.38 -9.13 -27.99
CA ALA A 198 -3.35 -8.51 -27.15
C ALA A 198 -3.96 -7.71 -25.98
N LEU A 199 -5.06 -6.99 -26.22
CA LEU A 199 -5.81 -6.28 -25.17
C LEU A 199 -6.36 -7.25 -24.12
N ILE A 200 -7.04 -8.33 -24.56
CA ILE A 200 -7.55 -9.35 -23.66
C ILE A 200 -6.41 -9.98 -22.85
N ALA A 201 -5.30 -10.34 -23.50
CA ALA A 201 -4.14 -10.91 -22.83
C ALA A 201 -3.57 -9.97 -21.76
N GLY A 202 -3.43 -8.67 -22.06
CA GLY A 202 -2.95 -7.67 -21.13
C GLY A 202 -3.89 -7.41 -19.94
N VAL A 203 -5.20 -7.31 -20.18
CA VAL A 203 -6.21 -7.11 -19.13
C VAL A 203 -6.27 -8.30 -18.19
N LEU A 204 -6.18 -9.52 -18.73
CA LEU A 204 -6.20 -10.74 -17.92
C LEU A 204 -4.89 -11.01 -17.19
N ALA A 205 -3.76 -10.47 -17.64
CA ALA A 205 -2.45 -10.81 -17.10
C ALA A 205 -2.28 -10.45 -15.61
N VAL A 206 -2.74 -9.28 -15.18
CA VAL A 206 -2.57 -8.81 -13.78
C VAL A 206 -3.43 -9.57 -12.77
N PRO A 207 -4.74 -9.80 -13.00
CA PRO A 207 -5.52 -10.65 -12.10
C PRO A 207 -5.11 -12.13 -12.15
N LEU A 208 -4.59 -12.61 -13.28
CA LEU A 208 -4.12 -14.00 -13.41
C LEU A 208 -2.71 -14.22 -12.88
N ALA A 209 -1.87 -13.20 -12.74
CA ALA A 209 -0.48 -13.37 -12.27
C ALA A 209 -0.36 -14.06 -10.90
N PRO A 210 -1.18 -13.73 -9.87
CA PRO A 210 -1.18 -14.48 -8.61
C PRO A 210 -1.59 -15.95 -8.78
N VAL A 211 -2.58 -16.22 -9.65
CA VAL A 211 -3.07 -17.58 -9.93
C VAL A 211 -2.00 -18.40 -10.66
N ALA A 212 -1.37 -17.81 -11.67
CA ALA A 212 -0.25 -18.40 -12.41
C ALA A 212 0.93 -18.70 -11.47
N LYS A 213 1.25 -17.80 -10.55
CA LYS A 213 2.29 -18.01 -9.53
C LYS A 213 1.96 -19.19 -8.63
N ASN A 214 0.74 -19.25 -8.08
CA ASN A 214 0.31 -20.35 -7.21
C ASN A 214 0.34 -21.70 -7.94
N LEU A 215 -0.12 -21.75 -9.18
CA LEU A 215 -0.10 -22.95 -10.01
C LEU A 215 1.33 -23.38 -10.35
N SER A 216 2.22 -22.44 -10.66
CA SER A 216 3.65 -22.70 -10.88
C SER A 216 4.33 -23.25 -9.63
N SER A 217 4.09 -22.66 -8.45
CA SER A 217 4.63 -23.17 -7.19
C SER A 217 4.13 -24.58 -6.85
N ALA A 218 2.84 -24.86 -7.08
CA ALA A 218 2.26 -26.19 -6.88
C ALA A 218 2.87 -27.23 -7.85
N LEU A 219 3.08 -26.85 -9.12
CA LEU A 219 3.74 -27.72 -10.09
C LEU A 219 5.18 -28.04 -9.70
N VAL A 220 5.95 -27.04 -9.27
CA VAL A 220 7.34 -27.24 -8.80
C VAL A 220 7.36 -28.16 -7.57
N ALA A 221 6.45 -27.96 -6.61
CA ALA A 221 6.32 -28.85 -5.46
C ALA A 221 6.00 -30.29 -5.88
N ALA A 222 5.08 -30.50 -6.82
CA ALA A 222 4.74 -31.82 -7.32
C ALA A 222 5.90 -32.49 -8.07
N VAL A 223 6.65 -31.74 -8.89
CA VAL A 223 7.83 -32.25 -9.60
C VAL A 223 8.93 -32.64 -8.62
N ASN A 224 9.20 -31.83 -7.61
CA ASN A 224 10.18 -32.16 -6.56
C ASN A 224 9.78 -33.42 -5.78
N SER A 225 8.50 -33.55 -5.41
CA SER A 225 7.97 -34.76 -4.78
C SER A 225 8.12 -36.01 -5.68
N MET A 226 7.89 -35.88 -6.98
CA MET A 226 8.10 -36.97 -7.95
C MET A 226 9.57 -37.32 -8.15
N GLN A 227 10.48 -36.35 -8.09
CA GLN A 227 11.93 -36.59 -8.14
C GLN A 227 12.43 -37.31 -6.88
N LEU A 228 11.84 -37.02 -5.72
CA LEU A 228 12.12 -37.73 -4.47
C LEU A 228 11.65 -39.19 -4.51
N LEU A 229 10.55 -39.50 -5.18
CA LEU A 229 10.05 -40.87 -5.38
C LEU A 229 10.84 -41.67 -6.43
N LYS A 230 11.72 -41.01 -7.20
CA LYS A 230 12.55 -41.62 -8.24
C LYS A 230 13.95 -42.02 -7.74
N LYS A 231 14.28 -41.68 -6.49
CA LYS A 231 15.45 -42.19 -5.77
C LYS A 231 15.05 -43.39 -4.92
#